data_AF-A0A1C5II28-F1
#
_entry.id   AF-A0A1C5II28-F1
#
_cell.length_a   1.000
_cell.length_b   1.000
_cell.length_c   1.000
_cell.angle_alpha   90.00
_cell.angle_beta   90.00
_cell.angle_gamma   90.00
#
_symmetry.space_group_name_H-M   'P 1'
#
loop_
_entity.id
_entity.type
_entity.pdbx_description
1 polymer ?
#
loop_
_entity_poly.entity_id
_entity_poly.type
_entity_poly.pdbx_seq_one_letter_code
_entity_poly.pdbx_strand_id
1 'polypeptide(L)'
;MTVYLVRRAFRRSPPAVAWLLAIAVGLGTWATAPYAPTSGLADPLWSVCLVGAAAGLLLEPHPFRRPALALLLLTVAVLTKNEGMVTGSLLALLVVIRSRRELHRAWLVWLPVLAGGGWALLVRGLGARSDVTEGSRMERMLAGGPEVLDRAGRTLDAFRDNVGPLLTGTVLVALFGMVFLRRQRRAKRLGSDLWLWNLLVGYLTVLALTHVVGPNDIQWWLRTSVARVTLPGTLLAILICAGWIAAAIGQRPSLEHADEPYSGRANPPPAIEAEADITPVGPRCGCRPGKTKASGPSGRVMALRHAGSNLGRHLFEDGIMYASSEPCPCASGLLLGTHSTSDLRGEQPRCGDLRLRRPSVLPLGSVSKCA
;
A
#
# COMPACT_ATOMS: atom_id res chain seq x y z
N MET A 1 7.32 -7.58 -14.31
CA MET A 1 6.61 -7.70 -13.00
C MET A 1 6.68 -6.43 -12.15
N THR A 2 7.86 -5.86 -11.91
CA THR A 2 8.02 -4.62 -11.12
C THR A 2 7.20 -3.45 -11.65
N VAL A 3 7.23 -3.18 -12.96
CA VAL A 3 6.39 -2.16 -13.63
C VAL A 3 4.91 -2.32 -13.24
N TYR A 4 4.40 -3.56 -13.21
CA TYR A 4 3.01 -3.81 -12.84
C TYR A 4 2.72 -3.45 -11.37
N LEU A 5 3.59 -3.82 -10.43
CA LEU A 5 3.40 -3.48 -9.01
C LEU A 5 3.54 -1.97 -8.75
N VAL A 6 4.48 -1.30 -9.40
CA VAL A 6 4.65 0.16 -9.29
C VAL A 6 3.41 0.87 -9.84
N ARG A 7 2.94 0.48 -11.04
CA ARG A 7 1.68 1.01 -11.60
C ARG A 7 0.50 0.78 -10.67
N ARG A 8 0.40 -0.42 -10.08
CA ARG A 8 -0.68 -0.78 -9.15
C ARG A 8 -0.63 0.07 -7.88
N ALA A 9 0.57 0.35 -7.35
CA ALA A 9 0.75 1.27 -6.22
C ALA A 9 0.25 2.69 -6.56
N PHE A 10 0.41 3.11 -7.82
CA PHE A 10 -0.03 4.40 -8.34
C PHE A 10 -1.39 4.39 -9.06
N ARG A 11 -2.24 3.38 -8.85
CA ARG A 11 -3.53 3.24 -9.55
C ARG A 11 -4.54 4.39 -9.34
N ARG A 12 -4.28 5.30 -8.39
CA ARG A 12 -5.11 6.50 -8.15
C ARG A 12 -4.59 7.75 -8.87
N SER A 13 -3.53 7.60 -9.66
CA SER A 13 -3.03 8.61 -10.59
C SER A 13 -3.57 8.32 -12.00
N PRO A 14 -3.54 9.30 -12.92
CA PRO A 14 -3.93 9.07 -14.30
C PRO A 14 -3.19 7.87 -14.90
N PRO A 15 -3.83 7.03 -15.73
CA PRO A 15 -3.25 5.77 -16.20
C PRO A 15 -1.94 5.98 -16.99
N ALA A 16 -1.87 7.02 -17.82
CA ALA A 16 -0.65 7.38 -18.55
C ALA A 16 0.51 7.70 -17.59
N VAL A 17 0.25 8.50 -16.54
CA VAL A 17 1.24 8.86 -15.52
C VAL A 17 1.70 7.63 -14.75
N ALA A 18 0.77 6.78 -14.32
CA ALA A 18 1.11 5.56 -13.59
C ALA A 18 1.97 4.60 -14.43
N TRP A 19 1.72 4.51 -15.73
CA TRP A 19 2.55 3.73 -16.66
C TRP A 19 3.93 4.34 -16.87
N LEU A 20 4.01 5.64 -17.17
CA LEU A 20 5.29 6.32 -17.38
C LEU A 20 6.19 6.22 -16.15
N LEU A 21 5.64 6.45 -14.96
CA LEU A 21 6.39 6.31 -13.70
C LEU A 21 6.81 4.86 -13.44
N ALA A 22 5.97 3.89 -13.75
CA ALA A 22 6.30 2.48 -13.58
C ALA A 22 7.40 2.02 -14.56
N ILE A 23 7.35 2.49 -15.80
CA ILE A 23 8.39 2.25 -16.81
C ILE A 23 9.68 2.94 -16.39
N ALA A 24 9.63 4.19 -15.93
CA ALA A 24 10.80 4.92 -15.43
C ALA A 24 11.49 4.19 -14.26
N VAL A 25 10.71 3.67 -13.29
CA VAL A 25 11.27 2.84 -12.20
C VAL A 25 11.84 1.53 -12.75
N GLY A 26 11.16 0.87 -13.69
CA GLY A 26 11.63 -0.40 -14.25
C GLY A 26 12.88 -0.28 -15.13
N LEU A 27 13.02 0.82 -15.86
CA LEU A 27 14.16 1.12 -16.74
C LEU A 27 15.29 1.86 -16.02
N GLY A 28 15.08 2.29 -14.77
CA GLY A 28 16.09 3.01 -14.00
C GLY A 28 17.43 2.27 -13.90
N THR A 29 17.42 0.93 -13.90
CA THR A 29 18.63 0.10 -13.92
C THR A 29 19.49 0.32 -15.16
N TRP A 30 18.86 0.44 -16.32
CA TRP A 30 19.55 0.64 -17.61
C TRP A 30 20.19 2.02 -17.70
N ALA A 31 19.57 3.02 -17.09
CA ALA A 31 20.09 4.39 -17.09
C ALA A 31 21.35 4.54 -16.23
N THR A 32 21.49 3.77 -15.15
CA THR A 32 22.57 3.99 -14.17
C THR A 32 23.74 3.03 -14.29
N ALA A 33 23.54 1.83 -14.81
CA ALA A 33 24.64 0.90 -15.09
C ALA A 33 24.33 0.09 -16.34
N PRO A 34 24.37 0.69 -17.55
CA PRO A 34 23.92 0.04 -18.79
C PRO A 34 24.65 -1.27 -19.09
N TYR A 35 25.91 -1.39 -18.69
CA TYR A 35 26.70 -2.60 -18.85
C TYR A 35 26.21 -3.76 -17.95
N ALA A 36 25.62 -3.47 -16.79
CA ALA A 36 25.25 -4.52 -15.83
C ALA A 36 24.10 -5.42 -16.35
N PRO A 37 23.01 -4.87 -16.94
CA PRO A 37 21.99 -5.68 -17.60
C PRO A 37 22.52 -6.46 -18.80
N THR A 38 23.34 -5.84 -19.65
CA THR A 38 23.84 -6.48 -20.88
C THR A 38 24.84 -7.60 -20.61
N SER A 39 25.59 -7.51 -19.50
CA SER A 39 26.54 -8.53 -19.09
C SER A 39 25.90 -9.67 -18.29
N GLY A 40 24.56 -9.73 -18.20
CA GLY A 40 23.86 -10.81 -17.51
C GLY A 40 24.10 -10.84 -16.00
N LEU A 41 24.47 -9.71 -15.41
CA LEU A 41 24.77 -9.67 -13.98
C LEU A 41 23.50 -9.89 -13.15
N ALA A 42 23.66 -10.51 -11.99
CA ALA A 42 22.58 -10.73 -11.06
C ALA A 42 22.06 -9.42 -10.43
N ASP A 43 22.90 -8.36 -10.41
CA ASP A 43 22.63 -7.09 -9.73
C ASP A 43 21.33 -6.40 -10.17
N PRO A 44 21.07 -6.18 -11.47
CA PRO A 44 19.82 -5.56 -11.91
C PRO A 44 18.59 -6.40 -11.57
N LEU A 45 18.70 -7.74 -11.66
CA LEU A 45 17.59 -8.65 -11.42
C LEU A 45 17.09 -8.54 -9.97
N TRP A 46 17.97 -8.77 -9.00
CA TRP A 46 17.58 -8.73 -7.59
C TRP A 46 17.14 -7.32 -7.15
N SER A 47 17.79 -6.28 -7.69
CA SER A 47 17.45 -4.88 -7.40
C SER A 47 16.04 -4.52 -7.85
N VAL A 48 15.67 -4.86 -9.10
CA VAL A 48 14.35 -4.58 -9.67
C VAL A 48 13.27 -5.39 -8.95
N CYS A 49 13.56 -6.64 -8.60
CA CYS A 49 12.68 -7.48 -7.81
C CYS A 49 12.45 -6.92 -6.40
N LEU A 50 13.51 -6.49 -5.70
CA LEU A 50 13.40 -5.87 -4.37
C LEU A 50 12.53 -4.61 -4.42
N VAL A 51 12.76 -3.71 -5.39
CA VAL A 51 12.01 -2.46 -5.53
C VAL A 51 10.55 -2.73 -5.88
N GLY A 52 10.27 -3.74 -6.71
CA GLY A 52 8.91 -4.20 -6.98
C GLY A 52 8.20 -4.71 -5.72
N ALA A 53 8.89 -5.52 -4.92
CA ALA A 53 8.39 -5.99 -3.64
C ALA A 53 8.14 -4.81 -2.67
N ALA A 54 9.06 -3.86 -2.58
CA ALA A 54 8.91 -2.66 -1.76
C ALA A 54 7.71 -1.81 -2.20
N ALA A 55 7.48 -1.64 -3.51
CA ALA A 55 6.30 -0.96 -4.02
C ALA A 55 5.00 -1.69 -3.60
N GLY A 56 4.95 -3.01 -3.76
CA GLY A 56 3.77 -3.81 -3.38
C GLY A 56 3.52 -3.87 -1.88
N LEU A 57 4.56 -3.91 -1.06
CA LEU A 57 4.46 -4.15 0.39
C LEU A 57 4.49 -2.86 1.23
N LEU A 58 5.22 -1.83 0.80
CA LEU A 58 5.39 -0.57 1.53
C LEU A 58 4.60 0.61 0.95
N LEU A 59 4.25 0.62 -0.34
CA LEU A 59 3.44 1.72 -0.90
C LEU A 59 1.94 1.41 -0.90
N GLU A 60 1.53 0.15 -1.05
CA GLU A 60 0.11 -0.19 -1.07
C GLU A 60 -0.56 -0.01 0.31
N PRO A 61 -1.82 0.47 0.36
CA PRO A 61 -2.58 0.56 1.61
C PRO A 61 -2.89 -0.80 2.25
N HIS A 62 -3.08 -1.83 1.43
CA HIS A 62 -3.50 -3.17 1.84
C HIS A 62 -2.59 -4.22 1.20
N PRO A 63 -1.32 -4.33 1.64
CA PRO A 63 -0.31 -5.14 0.98
C PRO A 63 -0.68 -6.64 0.91
N PHE A 64 -1.45 -7.13 1.89
CA PHE A 64 -1.83 -8.54 1.98
C PHE A 64 -3.12 -8.93 1.27
N ARG A 65 -3.77 -8.03 0.51
CA ARG A 65 -4.98 -8.41 -0.27
C ARG A 65 -4.63 -9.28 -1.48
N ARG A 66 -3.47 -9.05 -2.10
CA ARG A 66 -2.94 -9.84 -3.23
C ARG A 66 -1.40 -9.86 -3.13
N PRO A 67 -0.83 -10.56 -2.14
CA PRO A 67 0.59 -10.48 -1.82
C PRO A 67 1.47 -11.34 -2.74
N ALA A 68 0.89 -12.32 -3.45
CA ALA A 68 1.62 -13.34 -4.19
C ALA A 68 2.74 -12.79 -5.10
N LEU A 69 2.44 -11.77 -5.91
CA LEU A 69 3.45 -11.18 -6.80
C LEU A 69 4.57 -10.45 -6.03
N ALA A 70 4.23 -9.73 -4.95
CA ALA A 70 5.22 -9.01 -4.16
C ALA A 70 6.10 -9.99 -3.36
N LEU A 71 5.51 -11.08 -2.84
CA LEU A 71 6.25 -12.16 -2.19
C LEU A 71 7.14 -12.90 -3.18
N LEU A 72 6.66 -13.21 -4.39
CA LEU A 72 7.47 -13.83 -5.44
C LEU A 72 8.70 -12.97 -5.78
N LEU A 73 8.51 -11.66 -5.99
CA LEU A 73 9.63 -10.77 -6.25
C LEU A 73 10.59 -10.67 -5.05
N LEU A 74 10.08 -10.69 -3.82
CA LEU A 74 10.92 -10.76 -2.64
C LEU A 74 11.73 -12.06 -2.61
N THR A 75 11.11 -13.21 -2.92
CA THR A 75 11.81 -14.50 -3.03
C THR A 75 12.92 -14.45 -4.07
N VAL A 76 12.63 -13.93 -5.27
CA VAL A 76 13.66 -13.79 -6.31
C VAL A 76 14.80 -12.90 -5.82
N ALA A 77 14.50 -11.74 -5.21
CA ALA A 77 15.53 -10.85 -4.69
C ALA A 77 16.40 -11.56 -3.62
N VAL A 78 15.77 -12.26 -2.67
CA VAL A 78 16.46 -12.96 -1.58
C VAL A 78 17.33 -14.12 -2.07
N LEU A 79 16.86 -14.91 -3.04
CA LEU A 79 17.58 -16.08 -3.54
C LEU A 79 18.66 -15.75 -4.57
N THR A 80 18.62 -14.57 -5.19
CA THR A 80 19.55 -14.21 -6.27
C THR A 80 20.94 -13.80 -5.75
N LYS A 81 21.01 -13.09 -4.62
CA LYS A 81 22.28 -12.57 -4.08
C LYS A 81 22.21 -12.39 -2.57
N ASN A 82 23.35 -12.53 -1.89
CA ASN A 82 23.45 -12.33 -0.43
C ASN A 82 22.99 -10.93 -0.01
N GLU A 83 23.32 -9.90 -0.80
CA GLU A 83 22.82 -8.53 -0.61
C GLU A 83 21.29 -8.46 -0.66
N GLY A 84 20.68 -9.22 -1.57
CA GLY A 84 19.24 -9.37 -1.67
C GLY A 84 18.62 -10.09 -0.47
N MET A 85 19.30 -11.09 0.11
CA MET A 85 18.87 -11.73 1.35
C MET A 85 18.88 -10.76 2.55
N VAL A 86 19.98 -10.02 2.74
CA VAL A 86 20.08 -9.05 3.84
C VAL A 86 19.06 -7.92 3.69
N THR A 87 18.95 -7.36 2.50
CA THR A 87 18.01 -6.26 2.23
C THR A 87 16.56 -6.73 2.22
N GLY A 88 16.30 -7.96 1.76
CA GLY A 88 14.99 -8.60 1.83
C GLY A 88 14.55 -8.85 3.26
N SER A 89 15.48 -9.21 4.15
CA SER A 89 15.23 -9.35 5.60
C SER A 89 14.89 -7.99 6.24
N LEU A 90 15.61 -6.93 5.87
CA LEU A 90 15.29 -5.57 6.29
C LEU A 90 13.89 -5.14 5.81
N LEU A 91 13.55 -5.41 4.54
CA LEU A 91 12.21 -5.14 4.00
C LEU A 91 11.14 -5.94 4.75
N ALA A 92 11.36 -7.23 5.01
CA ALA A 92 10.46 -8.08 5.78
C ALA A 92 10.20 -7.50 7.18
N LEU A 93 11.25 -7.10 7.89
CA LEU A 93 11.15 -6.43 9.19
C LEU A 93 10.32 -5.14 9.11
N LEU A 94 10.60 -4.26 8.14
CA LEU A 94 9.85 -3.02 7.97
C LEU A 94 8.37 -3.26 7.66
N VAL A 95 8.05 -4.29 6.88
CA VAL A 95 6.67 -4.68 6.57
C VAL A 95 5.94 -5.20 7.81
N VAL A 96 6.61 -6.01 8.65
CA VAL A 96 6.05 -6.49 9.91
C VAL A 96 5.77 -5.33 10.87
N ILE A 97 6.71 -4.40 11.03
CA ILE A 97 6.53 -3.22 11.89
C ILE A 97 5.38 -2.34 11.37
N ARG A 98 5.34 -2.10 10.06
CA ARG A 98 4.26 -1.34 9.40
C ARG A 98 2.89 -1.98 9.61
N SER A 99 2.81 -3.30 9.48
CA SER A 99 1.56 -4.05 9.52
C SER A 99 1.34 -4.76 10.85
N ARG A 100 1.79 -4.15 11.96
CA ARG A 100 1.65 -4.68 13.33
C ARG A 100 0.21 -5.03 13.77
N ARG A 101 -0.81 -4.52 13.06
CA ARG A 101 -2.22 -4.84 13.31
C ARG A 101 -2.71 -6.09 12.56
N GLU A 102 -1.96 -6.55 11.56
CA GLU A 102 -2.28 -7.71 10.71
C GLU A 102 -1.14 -8.75 10.78
N LEU A 103 -0.57 -8.99 11.98
CA LEU A 103 0.58 -9.86 12.17
C LEU A 103 0.36 -11.29 11.64
N HIS A 104 -0.89 -11.79 11.72
CA HIS A 104 -1.31 -13.09 11.18
C HIS A 104 -1.14 -13.22 9.66
N ARG A 105 -0.99 -12.11 8.94
CA ARG A 105 -0.64 -12.09 7.51
C ARG A 105 0.76 -11.56 7.27
N ALA A 106 1.22 -10.65 8.13
CA ALA A 106 2.54 -10.05 8.00
C ALA A 106 3.65 -11.09 8.09
N TRP A 107 3.48 -12.19 8.82
CA TRP A 107 4.47 -13.26 8.89
C TRP A 107 4.81 -13.88 7.53
N LEU A 108 3.92 -13.80 6.52
CA LEU A 108 4.16 -14.36 5.18
C LEU A 108 5.40 -13.79 4.49
N VAL A 109 5.82 -12.56 4.84
CA VAL A 109 7.05 -11.96 4.28
C VAL A 109 8.33 -12.64 4.76
N TRP A 110 8.26 -13.41 5.84
CA TRP A 110 9.37 -14.23 6.30
C TRP A 110 9.54 -15.51 5.50
N LEU A 111 8.52 -16.00 4.77
CA LEU A 111 8.65 -17.21 3.95
C LEU A 111 9.80 -17.09 2.91
N PRO A 112 9.88 -16.01 2.10
CA PRO A 112 11.04 -15.76 1.24
C PRO A 112 12.38 -15.73 1.98
N VAL A 113 12.42 -15.08 3.15
CA VAL A 113 13.64 -14.91 3.95
C VAL A 113 14.12 -16.23 4.54
N LEU A 114 13.21 -17.04 5.07
CA LEU A 114 13.49 -18.38 5.57
C LEU A 114 13.94 -19.32 4.45
N ALA A 115 13.36 -19.20 3.26
CA ALA A 115 13.83 -19.95 2.08
C ALA A 115 15.27 -19.55 1.71
N GLY A 116 15.59 -18.26 1.70
CA GLY A 116 16.96 -17.77 1.49
C GLY A 116 17.94 -18.23 2.56
N GLY A 117 17.56 -18.14 3.83
CA GLY A 117 18.37 -18.62 4.94
C GLY A 117 18.59 -20.13 4.89
N GLY A 118 17.55 -20.91 4.58
CA GLY A 118 17.63 -22.35 4.38
C GLY A 118 18.57 -22.73 3.23
N TRP A 119 18.50 -22.01 2.11
CA TRP A 119 19.42 -22.18 0.99
C TRP A 119 20.87 -21.87 1.39
N ALA A 120 21.11 -20.75 2.07
CA ALA A 120 22.45 -20.38 2.54
C ALA A 120 23.03 -21.42 3.51
N LEU A 121 22.21 -21.94 4.43
CA LEU A 121 22.60 -23.01 5.35
C LEU A 121 22.91 -24.33 4.62
N LEU A 122 22.08 -24.71 3.65
CA LEU A 122 22.30 -25.92 2.84
C LEU A 122 23.62 -25.84 2.07
N VAL A 123 23.84 -24.74 1.35
CA VAL A 123 25.04 -24.51 0.55
C VAL A 123 26.29 -24.48 1.45
N ARG A 124 26.17 -23.91 2.66
CA ARG A 124 27.23 -23.97 3.67
C ARG A 124 27.48 -25.39 4.19
N GLY A 125 26.43 -26.17 4.40
CA GLY A 125 26.53 -27.59 4.78
C GLY A 125 27.25 -28.43 3.71
N LEU A 126 27.17 -28.01 2.44
CA LEU A 126 27.89 -28.61 1.31
C LEU A 126 29.33 -28.08 1.15
N GLY A 127 29.84 -27.31 2.10
CA GLY A 127 31.22 -26.83 2.12
C GLY A 127 31.47 -25.49 1.43
N ALA A 128 30.42 -24.82 0.93
CA ALA A 128 30.58 -23.46 0.40
C ALA A 128 30.92 -22.49 1.54
N ARG A 129 31.87 -21.60 1.27
CA ARG A 129 32.25 -20.53 2.21
C ARG A 129 31.70 -19.21 1.71
N SER A 130 31.24 -18.37 2.64
CA SER A 130 30.80 -17.02 2.32
C SER A 130 31.82 -16.01 2.84
N ASP A 131 32.12 -14.98 2.05
CA ASP A 131 33.00 -13.87 2.44
C ASP A 131 32.53 -13.19 3.73
N VAL A 132 31.22 -13.26 4.01
CA VAL A 132 30.59 -12.71 5.22
C VAL A 132 31.01 -13.48 6.49
N THR A 133 31.33 -14.77 6.37
CA THR A 133 31.65 -15.65 7.51
C THR A 133 33.13 -15.84 7.75
N GLU A 134 33.99 -15.56 6.77
CA GLU A 134 35.45 -15.64 6.94
C GLU A 134 36.06 -14.34 7.52
N GLY A 135 35.29 -13.25 7.58
CA GLY A 135 35.76 -11.96 8.07
C GLY A 135 35.83 -11.84 9.60
N SER A 136 36.90 -12.34 10.22
CA SER A 136 37.29 -12.07 11.63
C SER A 136 37.69 -10.61 11.92
N ARG A 137 37.18 -9.62 11.16
CA ARG A 137 37.47 -8.18 11.35
C ARG A 137 36.42 -7.42 12.16
N MET A 138 35.32 -8.05 12.58
CA MET A 138 34.29 -7.39 13.39
C MET A 138 34.85 -6.88 14.74
N GLU A 139 35.76 -7.63 15.37
CA GLU A 139 36.46 -7.19 16.59
C GLU A 139 37.36 -5.97 16.35
N ARG A 140 38.03 -5.90 15.19
CA ARG A 140 38.84 -4.73 14.80
C ARG A 140 37.99 -3.50 14.49
N MET A 141 36.75 -3.69 14.05
CA MET A 141 35.82 -2.59 13.85
C MET A 141 35.39 -1.96 15.18
N LEU A 142 35.12 -2.78 16.20
CA LEU A 142 34.82 -2.32 17.57
C LEU A 142 36.00 -1.58 18.21
N ALA A 143 37.23 -1.93 17.81
CA ALA A 143 38.44 -1.25 18.27
C ALA A 143 38.66 0.15 17.62
N GLY A 144 37.88 0.54 16.60
CA GLY A 144 37.88 1.91 16.07
C GLY A 144 39.21 2.39 15.47
N GLY A 145 40.05 1.47 14.98
CA GLY A 145 41.38 1.81 14.47
C GLY A 145 41.37 2.79 13.28
N PRO A 146 42.48 3.52 13.04
CA PRO A 146 42.57 4.52 11.96
C PRO A 146 42.32 3.94 10.56
N GLU A 147 42.62 2.65 10.33
CA GLU A 147 42.29 1.94 9.08
C GLU A 147 40.77 1.89 8.81
N VAL A 148 39.95 1.72 9.86
CA VAL A 148 38.49 1.65 9.73
C VAL A 148 37.94 3.00 9.30
N LEU A 149 38.46 4.10 9.86
CA LEU A 149 38.07 5.46 9.53
C LEU A 149 38.46 5.83 8.09
N ASP A 150 39.67 5.48 7.64
CA ASP A 150 40.11 5.68 6.26
C ASP A 150 39.23 4.90 5.26
N ARG A 151 38.92 3.62 5.55
CA ARG A 151 38.00 2.82 4.73
C ARG A 151 36.59 3.38 4.71
N ALA A 152 36.09 3.88 5.85
CA ALA A 152 34.79 4.53 5.93
C ALA A 152 34.74 5.80 5.07
N GLY A 153 35.77 6.66 5.15
CA GLY A 153 35.88 7.85 4.30
C GLY A 153 35.82 7.49 2.81
N ARG A 154 36.67 6.58 2.36
CA ARG A 154 36.72 6.14 0.95
C ARG A 154 35.39 5.53 0.47
N THR A 155 34.74 4.76 1.33
CA THR A 155 33.43 4.15 1.02
C THR A 155 32.36 5.22 0.86
N LEU A 156 32.32 6.19 1.78
CA LEU A 156 31.36 7.29 1.74
C LEU A 156 31.59 8.19 0.53
N ASP A 157 32.84 8.51 0.19
CA ASP A 157 33.19 9.30 -0.99
C ASP A 157 32.75 8.59 -2.27
N ALA A 158 33.07 7.30 -2.42
CA ALA A 158 32.64 6.53 -3.58
C ALA A 158 31.11 6.45 -3.71
N PHE A 159 30.38 6.29 -2.60
CA PHE A 159 28.92 6.29 -2.62
C PHE A 159 28.35 7.67 -2.93
N ARG A 160 28.95 8.73 -2.37
CA ARG A 160 28.59 10.11 -2.66
C ARG A 160 28.74 10.42 -4.14
N ASP A 161 29.83 9.98 -4.77
CA ASP A 161 30.05 10.24 -6.20
C ASP A 161 29.06 9.47 -7.09
N ASN A 162 28.66 8.26 -6.68
CA ASN A 162 27.78 7.41 -7.50
C ASN A 162 26.28 7.69 -7.31
N VAL A 163 25.82 7.87 -6.07
CA VAL A 163 24.39 8.07 -5.77
C VAL A 163 24.07 9.41 -5.10
N GLY A 164 25.07 10.16 -4.63
CA GLY A 164 24.88 11.42 -3.92
C GLY A 164 24.05 12.46 -4.68
N PRO A 165 24.32 12.75 -5.97
CA PRO A 165 23.51 13.70 -6.74
C PRO A 165 22.05 13.29 -6.84
N LEU A 166 21.78 12.00 -7.12
CA LEU A 166 20.42 11.46 -7.20
C LEU A 166 19.72 11.54 -5.84
N LEU A 167 20.38 11.09 -4.77
CA LEU A 167 19.83 11.14 -3.42
C LEU A 167 19.53 12.56 -2.97
N THR A 168 20.40 13.51 -3.29
CA THR A 168 20.19 14.94 -3.01
C THR A 168 18.95 15.45 -3.73
N GLY A 169 18.82 15.14 -5.04
CA GLY A 169 17.61 15.46 -5.81
C GLY A 169 16.35 14.81 -5.23
N THR A 170 16.43 13.55 -4.81
CA THR A 170 15.32 12.84 -4.17
C THR A 170 14.93 13.46 -2.82
N VAL A 171 15.89 13.88 -2.00
CA VAL A 171 15.63 14.61 -0.75
C VAL A 171 14.89 15.91 -1.05
N LEU A 172 15.36 16.69 -2.02
CA LEU A 172 14.69 17.94 -2.41
C LEU A 172 13.26 17.67 -2.88
N VAL A 173 13.05 16.73 -3.81
CA VAL A 173 11.71 16.35 -4.28
C VAL A 173 10.81 15.90 -3.13
N ALA A 174 11.34 15.12 -2.18
CA ALA A 174 10.59 14.66 -1.02
C ALA A 174 10.25 15.79 -0.04
N LEU A 175 11.14 16.74 0.19
CA LEU A 175 10.91 17.93 1.02
C LEU A 175 9.85 18.84 0.40
N PHE A 176 9.99 19.18 -0.88
CA PHE A 176 8.98 19.95 -1.62
C PHE A 176 7.64 19.22 -1.63
N GLY A 177 7.63 17.93 -1.92
CA GLY A 177 6.43 17.10 -1.87
C GLY A 177 5.79 17.09 -0.48
N MET A 178 6.59 16.99 0.59
CA MET A 178 6.10 16.99 1.96
C MET A 178 5.45 18.32 2.36
N VAL A 179 6.03 19.44 1.92
CA VAL A 179 5.49 20.78 2.21
C VAL A 179 4.22 21.04 1.41
N PHE A 180 4.23 20.79 0.10
CA PHE A 180 3.16 21.23 -0.80
C PHE A 180 2.12 20.16 -1.13
N LEU A 181 2.49 18.88 -1.16
CA LEU A 181 1.67 17.79 -1.73
C LEU A 181 1.22 16.75 -0.69
N ARG A 182 1.52 16.93 0.59
CA ARG A 182 1.17 15.98 1.66
C ARG A 182 -0.33 15.67 1.74
N ARG A 183 -1.20 16.68 1.55
CA ARG A 183 -2.66 16.50 1.53
C ARG A 183 -3.10 15.66 0.32
N GLN A 184 -2.58 15.95 -0.86
CA GLN A 184 -2.89 15.21 -2.09
C GLN A 184 -2.40 13.75 -2.03
N ARG A 185 -1.20 13.52 -1.49
CA ARG A 185 -0.65 12.16 -1.27
C ARG A 185 -1.54 11.33 -0.34
N ARG A 186 -2.06 11.94 0.74
CA ARG A 186 -3.02 11.31 1.66
C ARG A 186 -4.36 11.03 0.98
N ALA A 187 -4.88 11.95 0.17
CA ALA A 187 -6.13 11.75 -0.58
C ALA A 187 -6.02 10.55 -1.54
N LYS A 188 -4.86 10.39 -2.20
CA LYS A 188 -4.54 9.22 -3.03
C LYS A 188 -4.23 7.96 -2.21
N ARG A 189 -4.32 8.03 -0.88
CA ARG A 189 -3.95 7.01 0.11
C ARG A 189 -2.64 6.28 -0.25
N LEU A 190 -1.63 7.02 -0.70
CA LEU A 190 -0.31 6.44 -0.89
C LEU A 190 0.32 6.16 0.48
N GLY A 191 1.06 5.06 0.60
CA GLY A 191 1.80 4.72 1.81
C GLY A 191 2.76 5.84 2.24
N SER A 192 3.07 5.86 3.54
CA SER A 192 4.07 6.79 4.08
C SER A 192 5.41 6.53 3.40
N ASP A 193 6.01 7.61 2.88
CA ASP A 193 7.32 7.60 2.23
C ASP A 193 8.44 7.17 3.19
N LEU A 194 8.22 7.39 4.49
CA LEU A 194 9.17 7.07 5.55
C LEU A 194 9.61 5.60 5.51
N TRP A 195 8.75 4.68 5.09
CA TRP A 195 9.10 3.26 4.97
C TRP A 195 10.12 3.00 3.86
N LEU A 196 10.01 3.71 2.74
CA LEU A 196 10.99 3.61 1.66
C LEU A 196 12.31 4.27 2.05
N TRP A 197 12.27 5.39 2.77
CA TRP A 197 13.48 6.02 3.33
C TRP A 197 14.19 5.11 4.33
N ASN A 198 13.47 4.47 5.26
CA ASN A 198 14.06 3.51 6.18
C ASN A 198 14.72 2.32 5.46
N LEU A 199 14.08 1.82 4.40
CA LEU A 199 14.67 0.75 3.58
C LEU A 199 15.93 1.22 2.85
N LEU A 200 15.88 2.42 2.25
CA LEU A 200 17.00 3.02 1.53
C LEU A 200 18.20 3.29 2.45
N VAL A 201 17.98 3.96 3.58
CA VAL A 201 19.02 4.26 4.58
C VAL A 201 19.58 2.98 5.17
N GLY A 202 18.71 2.03 5.56
CA GLY A 202 19.16 0.74 6.09
C GLY A 202 19.97 -0.05 5.07
N TYR A 203 19.57 -0.03 3.79
CA TYR A 203 20.34 -0.65 2.71
C TYR A 203 21.73 -0.03 2.55
N LEU A 204 21.81 1.29 2.42
CA LEU A 204 23.08 2.01 2.27
C LEU A 204 23.99 1.82 3.49
N THR A 205 23.41 1.75 4.69
CA THR A 205 24.15 1.50 5.94
C THR A 205 24.76 0.10 5.94
N VAL A 206 23.99 -0.93 5.60
CA VAL A 206 24.50 -2.31 5.47
C VAL A 206 25.59 -2.40 4.42
N LEU A 207 25.39 -1.73 3.28
CA LEU A 207 26.35 -1.74 2.18
C LEU A 207 27.66 -1.04 2.55
N ALA A 208 27.58 0.11 3.24
CA ALA A 208 28.74 0.83 3.75
C ALA A 208 29.49 -0.04 4.77
N LEU A 209 28.76 -0.64 5.72
CA LEU A 209 29.33 -1.53 6.72
C LEU A 209 30.07 -2.72 6.08
N THR A 210 29.50 -3.28 5.01
CA THR A 210 30.10 -4.40 4.28
C THR A 210 31.44 -4.01 3.65
N HIS A 211 31.56 -2.82 3.06
CA HIS A 211 32.82 -2.36 2.45
C HIS A 211 33.87 -1.97 3.51
N VAL A 212 33.42 -1.38 4.61
CA VAL A 212 34.29 -1.02 5.74
C VAL A 212 34.90 -2.26 6.38
N VAL A 213 34.09 -3.29 6.67
CA VAL A 213 34.52 -4.50 7.40
C VAL A 213 35.13 -5.57 6.49
N GLY A 214 34.77 -5.56 5.20
CA GLY A 214 35.12 -6.67 4.32
C GLY A 214 36.63 -6.83 4.08
N PRO A 215 37.06 -8.06 3.75
CA PRO A 215 38.47 -8.44 3.72
C PRO A 215 39.24 -7.88 2.52
N ASN A 216 38.53 -7.43 1.49
CA ASN A 216 39.11 -7.05 0.20
C ASN A 216 39.81 -5.68 0.26
N ASP A 217 40.75 -5.47 -0.67
CA ASP A 217 41.32 -4.16 -0.93
C ASP A 217 40.21 -3.17 -1.29
N ILE A 218 40.11 -2.07 -0.54
CA ILE A 218 38.98 -1.14 -0.64
C ILE A 218 38.94 -0.44 -2.00
N GLN A 219 40.11 -0.12 -2.57
CA GLN A 219 40.19 0.63 -3.83
C GLN A 219 39.79 -0.24 -5.02
N TRP A 220 40.29 -1.47 -5.09
CA TRP A 220 39.87 -2.44 -6.11
C TRP A 220 38.40 -2.82 -5.95
N TRP A 221 37.95 -3.06 -4.72
CA TRP A 221 36.58 -3.47 -4.46
C TRP A 221 35.59 -2.38 -4.88
N LEU A 222 35.81 -1.13 -4.45
CA LEU A 222 34.93 -0.01 -4.81
C LEU A 222 34.90 0.24 -6.33
N ARG A 223 36.07 0.24 -7.00
CA ARG A 223 36.16 0.44 -8.45
C ARG A 223 35.38 -0.60 -9.26
N THR A 224 35.31 -1.83 -8.78
CA THR A 224 34.65 -2.93 -9.50
C THR A 224 33.19 -3.10 -9.10
N SER A 225 32.81 -2.79 -7.86
CA SER A 225 31.46 -3.11 -7.34
C SER A 225 30.50 -1.92 -7.29
N VAL A 226 30.98 -0.70 -6.97
CA VAL A 226 30.12 0.40 -6.48
C VAL A 226 28.93 0.67 -7.38
N ALA A 227 29.14 0.89 -8.67
CA ALA A 227 28.06 1.22 -9.61
C ALA A 227 26.97 0.13 -9.70
N ARG A 228 27.33 -1.14 -9.43
CA ARG A 228 26.40 -2.28 -9.44
C ARG A 228 25.67 -2.41 -8.11
N VAL A 229 26.40 -2.31 -7.00
CA VAL A 229 25.82 -2.46 -5.67
C VAL A 229 24.98 -1.25 -5.26
N THR A 230 25.14 -0.09 -5.88
CA THR A 230 24.25 1.04 -5.58
C THR A 230 22.92 1.01 -6.35
N LEU A 231 22.73 0.07 -7.29
CA LEU A 231 21.52 -0.04 -8.11
C LEU A 231 20.20 -0.09 -7.31
N PRO A 232 20.06 -0.90 -6.24
CA PRO A 232 18.84 -0.89 -5.44
C PRO A 232 18.58 0.47 -4.79
N GLY A 233 19.63 1.13 -4.31
CA GLY A 233 19.53 2.47 -3.72
C GLY A 233 19.01 3.49 -4.73
N THR A 234 19.57 3.49 -5.94
CA THR A 234 19.11 4.30 -7.06
C THR A 234 17.64 4.05 -7.39
N LEU A 235 17.24 2.78 -7.55
CA LEU A 235 15.86 2.43 -7.88
C LEU A 235 14.86 2.81 -6.79
N LEU A 236 15.25 2.67 -5.51
CA LEU A 236 14.43 3.13 -4.38
C LEU A 236 14.28 4.65 -4.39
N ALA A 237 15.36 5.39 -4.70
CA ALA A 237 15.31 6.85 -4.84
C ALA A 237 14.37 7.28 -5.99
N ILE A 238 14.45 6.61 -7.15
CA ILE A 238 13.53 6.83 -8.27
C ILE A 238 12.09 6.51 -7.87
N LEU A 239 11.85 5.42 -7.13
CA LEU A 239 10.52 5.06 -6.63
C LEU A 239 9.95 6.11 -5.66
N ILE A 240 10.78 6.68 -4.79
CA ILE A 240 10.41 7.78 -3.89
C ILE A 240 10.00 9.01 -4.70
N CYS A 241 10.82 9.42 -5.67
CA CYS A 241 10.51 10.53 -6.59
C CYS A 241 9.19 10.28 -7.34
N ALA A 242 9.02 9.07 -7.88
CA ALA A 242 7.81 8.67 -8.58
C ALA A 242 6.56 8.77 -7.68
N GLY A 243 6.67 8.43 -6.40
CA GLY A 243 5.58 8.60 -5.43
C GLY A 243 5.15 10.05 -5.24
N TRP A 244 6.10 10.99 -5.25
CA TRP A 244 5.82 12.43 -5.13
C TRP A 244 5.31 13.04 -6.44
N ILE A 245 5.86 12.65 -7.59
CA ILE A 245 5.34 13.05 -8.92
C ILE A 245 3.91 12.52 -9.11
N ALA A 246 3.67 11.26 -8.73
CA ALA A 246 2.33 10.67 -8.74
C ALA A 246 1.37 11.43 -7.81
N ALA A 247 1.86 11.99 -6.69
CA ALA A 247 1.04 12.84 -5.83
C ALA A 247 0.69 14.18 -6.51
N ALA A 248 1.69 14.84 -7.10
CA ALA A 248 1.56 16.12 -7.80
C ALA A 248 0.55 16.06 -8.95
N ILE A 249 0.61 15.00 -9.75
CA ILE A 249 -0.22 14.84 -10.93
C ILE A 249 -1.54 14.20 -10.52
N GLY A 250 -2.50 15.02 -10.10
CA GLY A 250 -3.87 14.60 -9.80
C GLY A 250 -4.86 15.22 -10.77
N GLN A 251 -5.83 14.41 -11.23
CA GLN A 251 -7.10 14.97 -11.68
C GLN A 251 -7.71 15.74 -10.51
N ARG A 252 -8.00 17.02 -10.72
CA ARG A 252 -9.04 17.68 -9.93
C ARG A 252 -10.26 16.77 -10.00
N PRO A 253 -11.03 16.57 -8.92
CA PRO A 253 -12.38 16.05 -9.10
C PRO A 253 -13.00 16.92 -10.18
N SER A 254 -13.36 16.30 -11.31
CA SER A 254 -14.09 16.97 -12.37
C SER A 254 -15.30 17.61 -11.70
N LEU A 255 -15.27 18.93 -11.56
CA LEU A 255 -16.46 19.77 -11.43
C LEU A 255 -17.28 19.73 -12.74
N GLU A 256 -16.89 18.90 -13.69
CA GLU A 256 -17.51 18.65 -15.00
C GLU A 256 -18.81 17.82 -14.91
N HIS A 257 -19.40 17.70 -13.72
CA HIS A 257 -20.81 17.31 -13.51
C HIS A 257 -21.55 18.28 -12.57
N ALA A 258 -20.94 19.41 -12.21
CA ALA A 258 -21.57 20.45 -11.40
C ALA A 258 -22.09 21.62 -12.24
N ASP A 259 -21.63 21.78 -13.48
CA ASP A 259 -22.05 22.86 -14.39
C ASP A 259 -22.58 22.31 -15.73
N GLU A 260 -23.41 21.27 -15.70
CA GLU A 260 -24.42 21.18 -16.75
C GLU A 260 -25.51 22.19 -16.35
N PRO A 261 -25.69 23.31 -17.07
CA PRO A 261 -26.84 24.16 -16.79
C PRO A 261 -28.07 23.31 -17.00
N TYR A 262 -28.82 23.10 -15.92
CA TYR A 262 -30.13 22.46 -15.92
C TYR A 262 -31.03 23.26 -16.88
N SER A 263 -30.99 22.92 -18.18
CA SER A 263 -31.87 23.48 -19.19
C SER A 263 -33.20 22.74 -19.10
N GLY A 264 -34.01 23.18 -18.13
CA GLY A 264 -35.46 23.10 -18.10
C GLY A 264 -36.11 21.73 -18.37
N ARG A 265 -36.44 21.01 -17.30
CA ARG A 265 -37.85 20.85 -16.86
C ARG A 265 -37.97 19.96 -15.61
N ALA A 266 -38.75 20.49 -14.67
CA ALA A 266 -39.31 19.91 -13.44
C ALA A 266 -38.68 20.47 -12.14
N ASN A 267 -39.35 21.51 -11.62
CA ASN A 267 -39.10 22.23 -10.37
C ASN A 267 -38.51 21.39 -9.22
N PRO A 268 -37.39 21.81 -8.60
CA PRO A 268 -37.06 21.34 -7.26
C PRO A 268 -37.95 22.06 -6.23
N PRO A 269 -38.43 21.37 -5.17
CA PRO A 269 -39.03 22.04 -4.03
C PRO A 269 -37.96 22.82 -3.24
N PRO A 270 -38.35 23.88 -2.50
CA PRO A 270 -37.41 24.76 -1.83
C PRO A 270 -36.64 24.03 -0.73
N ALA A 271 -35.33 24.28 -0.65
CA ALA A 271 -34.52 23.95 0.51
C ALA A 271 -34.95 24.85 1.68
N ILE A 272 -35.48 24.25 2.74
CA ILE A 272 -35.70 24.94 4.01
C ILE A 272 -34.53 24.59 4.93
N GLU A 273 -33.66 25.56 5.15
CA GLU A 273 -32.80 25.64 6.33
C GLU A 273 -33.72 25.97 7.52
N ALA A 274 -33.88 25.05 8.46
CA ALA A 274 -34.45 25.37 9.77
C ALA A 274 -34.00 24.37 10.83
N GLU A 275 -33.14 24.89 11.69
CA GLU A 275 -32.88 24.49 13.06
C GLU A 275 -34.18 24.15 13.80
N ALA A 276 -34.34 22.90 14.23
CA ALA A 276 -35.47 22.50 15.07
C ALA A 276 -35.01 21.48 16.11
N ASP A 277 -35.04 21.96 17.34
CA ASP A 277 -35.03 21.23 18.60
C ASP A 277 -36.17 20.19 18.59
N ILE A 278 -35.83 18.89 18.54
CA ILE A 278 -36.81 17.81 18.62
C ILE A 278 -36.44 16.89 19.77
N THR A 279 -37.10 17.11 20.91
CA THR A 279 -37.24 16.12 21.98
C THR A 279 -38.00 14.89 21.45
N PRO A 280 -37.47 13.66 21.58
CA PRO A 280 -38.12 12.48 21.04
C PRO A 280 -39.24 11.99 21.96
N VAL A 281 -40.50 12.15 21.54
CA VAL A 281 -41.66 11.42 22.08
C VAL A 281 -42.07 10.35 21.07
N GLY A 282 -41.77 9.08 21.37
CA GLY A 282 -42.14 7.93 20.53
C GLY A 282 -41.44 6.64 20.97
N PRO A 283 -42.04 5.45 20.72
CA PRO A 283 -41.74 4.22 21.46
C PRO A 283 -40.30 3.76 21.24
N ARG A 284 -39.58 3.59 22.36
CA ARG A 284 -38.24 3.00 22.39
C ARG A 284 -38.36 1.54 21.95
N CYS A 285 -37.75 1.19 20.82
CA CYS A 285 -37.58 -0.20 20.43
C CYS A 285 -36.78 -0.92 21.52
N GLY A 286 -37.46 -1.79 22.28
CA GLY A 286 -36.87 -2.62 23.30
C GLY A 286 -36.05 -3.76 22.68
N CYS A 287 -34.79 -3.50 22.37
CA CYS A 287 -33.81 -4.57 22.36
C CYS A 287 -33.43 -4.85 23.82
N ARG A 288 -33.81 -6.02 24.37
CA ARG A 288 -33.41 -6.39 25.73
C ARG A 288 -31.88 -6.51 25.82
N PRO A 289 -31.28 -6.09 26.93
CA PRO A 289 -29.85 -5.78 27.01
C PRO A 289 -29.03 -6.96 27.53
N GLY A 290 -27.97 -7.30 26.80
CA GLY A 290 -26.71 -7.71 27.41
C GLY A 290 -25.77 -6.50 27.43
N LYS A 291 -25.72 -5.79 28.56
CA LYS A 291 -24.79 -4.69 28.91
C LYS A 291 -25.05 -3.32 28.23
N THR A 292 -25.91 -2.54 28.88
CA THR A 292 -25.89 -1.07 29.07
C THR A 292 -24.94 -0.21 28.21
N LYS A 293 -25.46 0.30 27.10
CA LYS A 293 -25.47 1.73 26.74
C LYS A 293 -26.76 1.99 25.97
N ALA A 294 -27.53 3.00 26.36
CA ALA A 294 -28.75 3.39 25.66
C ALA A 294 -28.39 3.76 24.21
N SER A 295 -28.66 2.86 23.26
CA SER A 295 -28.48 3.15 21.84
C SER A 295 -29.64 4.01 21.40
N GLY A 296 -29.37 5.25 21.00
CA GLY A 296 -30.34 6.09 20.31
C GLY A 296 -30.86 5.42 19.02
N PRO A 297 -31.87 6.00 18.36
CA PRO A 297 -32.38 5.48 17.10
C PRO A 297 -31.23 5.28 16.10
N SER A 298 -31.20 4.13 15.40
CA SER A 298 -30.26 3.93 14.30
C SER A 298 -30.42 5.08 13.29
N GLY A 299 -29.32 5.65 12.82
CA GLY A 299 -29.34 6.79 11.89
C GLY A 299 -30.20 6.54 10.63
N ARG A 300 -30.40 5.27 10.25
CA ARG A 300 -31.30 4.88 9.14
C ARG A 300 -32.78 5.05 9.48
N VAL A 301 -33.17 4.76 10.72
CA VAL A 301 -34.54 4.96 11.19
C VAL A 301 -34.85 6.45 11.27
N MET A 302 -33.88 7.27 11.69
CA MET A 302 -33.99 8.73 11.64
C MET A 302 -34.16 9.22 10.20
N ALA A 303 -33.32 8.74 9.28
CA ALA A 303 -33.40 9.12 7.87
C ALA A 303 -34.76 8.76 7.24
N LEU A 304 -35.31 7.57 7.50
CA LEU A 304 -36.62 7.17 6.98
C LEU A 304 -37.78 7.97 7.59
N ARG A 305 -37.75 8.23 8.90
CA ARG A 305 -38.77 9.07 9.54
C ARG A 305 -38.73 10.49 9.02
N HIS A 306 -37.54 11.04 8.85
CA HIS A 306 -37.35 12.38 8.30
C HIS A 306 -37.84 12.45 6.84
N ALA A 307 -37.46 11.48 6.01
CA ALA A 307 -37.95 11.39 4.62
C ALA A 307 -39.48 11.26 4.57
N GLY A 308 -40.08 10.47 5.47
CA GLY A 308 -41.53 10.24 5.46
C GLY A 308 -42.33 11.44 5.94
N SER A 309 -41.82 12.14 6.96
CA SER A 309 -42.37 13.41 7.40
C SER A 309 -42.31 14.47 6.29
N ASN A 310 -41.17 14.57 5.60
CA ASN A 310 -40.99 15.61 4.58
C ASN A 310 -41.76 15.32 3.29
N LEU A 311 -41.91 14.06 2.91
CA LEU A 311 -42.58 13.67 1.66
C LEU A 311 -44.07 13.37 1.86
N GLY A 312 -44.57 13.36 3.10
CA GLY A 312 -45.95 13.02 3.43
C GLY A 312 -46.35 11.60 3.01
N ARG A 313 -45.37 10.69 2.91
CA ARG A 313 -45.55 9.31 2.44
C ARG A 313 -44.76 8.35 3.33
N HIS A 314 -45.29 7.14 3.51
CA HIS A 314 -44.69 6.11 4.35
C HIS A 314 -44.01 4.98 3.57
N LEU A 315 -44.09 5.01 2.23
CA LEU A 315 -43.48 4.06 1.30
C LEU A 315 -42.53 4.80 0.35
N PHE A 316 -41.35 4.23 0.13
CA PHE A 316 -40.30 4.78 -0.74
C PHE A 316 -39.86 3.74 -1.79
N GLU A 317 -40.78 3.37 -2.67
CA GLU A 317 -40.56 2.30 -3.67
C GLU A 317 -39.40 2.59 -4.62
N ASP A 318 -39.15 3.87 -4.92
CA ASP A 318 -38.03 4.33 -5.77
C ASP A 318 -36.87 4.95 -4.98
N GLY A 319 -36.88 4.83 -3.65
CA GLY A 319 -35.89 5.46 -2.78
C GLY A 319 -34.59 4.66 -2.67
N ILE A 320 -33.44 5.28 -2.99
CA ILE A 320 -32.12 4.67 -2.75
C ILE A 320 -31.58 5.14 -1.39
N MET A 321 -31.45 4.22 -0.44
CA MET A 321 -30.79 4.50 0.85
C MET A 321 -29.31 4.12 0.81
N TYR A 322 -28.43 5.10 0.99
CA TYR A 322 -27.00 4.85 1.22
C TYR A 322 -26.71 4.70 2.71
N ALA A 323 -25.92 3.68 3.07
CA ALA A 323 -25.48 3.48 4.44
C ALA A 323 -24.02 3.04 4.51
N SER A 324 -23.34 3.45 5.59
CA SER A 324 -21.90 3.20 5.79
C SER A 324 -21.54 1.77 6.20
N SER A 325 -22.53 0.90 6.44
CA SER A 325 -22.37 -0.50 6.85
C SER A 325 -23.55 -1.34 6.38
N GLU A 326 -23.54 -2.66 6.60
CA GLU A 326 -24.72 -3.51 6.34
C GLU A 326 -25.84 -3.25 7.38
N PRO A 327 -27.13 -3.36 6.99
CA PRO A 327 -28.25 -3.13 7.90
C PRO A 327 -28.34 -4.24 8.96
N CYS A 328 -28.62 -3.84 10.20
CA CYS A 328 -29.00 -4.80 11.24
C CYS A 328 -30.41 -5.36 10.95
N PRO A 329 -30.77 -6.53 11.50
CA PRO A 329 -32.05 -7.20 11.20
C PRO A 329 -33.29 -6.31 11.39
N CYS A 330 -33.30 -5.45 12.41
CA CYS A 330 -34.38 -4.50 12.66
C CYS A 330 -34.49 -3.40 11.57
N ALA A 331 -33.36 -2.91 11.06
CA ALA A 331 -33.36 -1.93 9.98
C ALA A 331 -33.74 -2.58 8.64
N SER A 332 -33.38 -3.84 8.42
CA SER A 332 -33.79 -4.60 7.23
C SER A 332 -35.30 -4.86 7.20
N GLY A 333 -35.93 -5.18 8.34
CA GLY A 333 -37.38 -5.36 8.43
C GLY A 333 -38.17 -4.09 8.09
N LEU A 334 -37.66 -2.92 8.50
CA LEU A 334 -38.26 -1.63 8.18
C LEU A 334 -38.11 -1.27 6.68
N LEU A 335 -36.98 -1.63 6.06
CA LEU A 335 -36.74 -1.44 4.63
C LEU A 335 -37.60 -2.36 3.74
N LEU A 336 -37.98 -3.52 4.26
CA LEU A 336 -38.79 -4.51 3.55
C LEU A 336 -40.30 -4.35 3.78
N GLY A 337 -40.73 -3.40 4.62
CA GLY A 337 -42.14 -3.15 4.92
C GLY A 337 -42.85 -4.30 5.67
N THR A 338 -42.12 -5.21 6.32
CA THR A 338 -42.71 -6.45 6.89
C THR A 338 -43.34 -6.29 8.27
N HIS A 339 -43.66 -5.07 8.70
CA HIS A 339 -44.46 -4.86 9.91
C HIS A 339 -45.96 -4.91 9.58
N SER A 340 -46.52 -6.12 9.53
CA SER A 340 -47.97 -6.31 9.60
C SER A 340 -48.47 -5.91 10.98
N THR A 341 -49.26 -4.84 11.07
CA THR A 341 -50.06 -4.50 12.23
C THR A 341 -51.39 -5.25 12.15
N SER A 342 -51.39 -6.53 12.55
CA SER A 342 -52.61 -7.27 12.89
C SER A 342 -52.25 -8.59 13.59
N ASP A 343 -52.95 -8.84 14.69
CA ASP A 343 -53.07 -10.10 15.45
C ASP A 343 -51.86 -10.66 16.21
N LEU A 344 -51.73 -10.17 17.45
CA LEU A 344 -51.24 -10.97 18.58
C LEU A 344 -52.34 -11.93 19.07
N ARG A 345 -52.43 -13.12 18.48
CA ARG A 345 -52.74 -14.35 19.22
C ARG A 345 -51.93 -15.50 18.65
N GLY A 346 -50.95 -15.93 19.45
CA GLY A 346 -50.40 -17.28 19.49
C GLY A 346 -49.97 -17.90 18.17
N GLU A 347 -48.69 -17.76 17.82
CA GLU A 347 -47.78 -18.88 17.51
C GLU A 347 -46.42 -18.31 17.06
N GLN A 348 -45.34 -18.85 17.63
CA GLN A 348 -43.98 -18.60 17.16
C GLN A 348 -43.75 -19.37 15.85
N PRO A 349 -43.28 -18.75 14.76
CA PRO A 349 -42.63 -19.50 13.69
C PRO A 349 -41.21 -19.84 14.12
N ARG A 350 -40.92 -21.15 14.16
CA ARG A 350 -39.59 -21.71 14.41
C ARG A 350 -38.61 -21.31 13.30
N CYS A 351 -37.35 -21.20 13.69
CA CYS A 351 -36.21 -20.99 12.82
C CYS A 351 -36.09 -22.17 11.83
N GLY A 352 -36.54 -21.99 10.60
CA GLY A 352 -36.47 -23.02 9.57
C GLY A 352 -37.52 -22.87 8.50
N ASP A 353 -37.54 -21.74 7.79
CA ASP A 353 -38.01 -21.64 6.39
C ASP A 353 -37.92 -20.19 5.92
N LEU A 354 -36.76 -19.81 5.39
CA LEU A 354 -36.57 -18.58 4.62
C LEU A 354 -35.87 -18.96 3.32
N ARG A 355 -36.66 -19.39 2.33
CA ARG A 355 -36.21 -19.50 0.94
C ARG A 355 -35.95 -18.09 0.41
N LEU A 356 -34.66 -17.77 0.28
CA LEU A 356 -34.13 -16.60 -0.40
C LEU A 356 -34.61 -16.54 -1.85
N ARG A 357 -35.51 -15.60 -2.19
CA ARG A 357 -35.57 -15.05 -3.55
C ARG A 357 -34.46 -14.00 -3.66
N ARG A 358 -33.46 -14.30 -4.50
CA ARG A 358 -32.30 -13.45 -4.78
C ARG A 358 -32.74 -12.03 -5.22
N PRO A 359 -32.13 -10.95 -4.72
CA PRO A 359 -32.06 -9.70 -5.47
C PRO A 359 -31.10 -9.88 -6.65
N SER A 360 -31.58 -9.54 -7.84
CA SER A 360 -30.83 -9.54 -9.09
C SER A 360 -29.69 -8.52 -9.02
N VAL A 361 -28.47 -9.00 -8.85
CA VAL A 361 -27.25 -8.26 -9.18
C VAL A 361 -27.12 -8.31 -10.71
N LEU A 362 -27.34 -7.18 -11.38
CA LEU A 362 -27.07 -7.05 -12.82
C LEU A 362 -25.55 -7.10 -13.07
N PRO A 363 -25.05 -8.04 -13.90
CA PRO A 363 -23.67 -8.04 -14.36
C PRO A 363 -23.47 -7.03 -15.50
N LEU A 364 -22.28 -6.41 -15.50
CA LEU A 364 -21.75 -5.58 -16.59
C LEU A 364 -21.81 -6.34 -17.92
N GLY A 365 -22.52 -5.76 -18.90
CA GLY A 365 -22.72 -6.32 -20.23
C GLY A 365 -21.44 -6.42 -21.06
N SER A 366 -21.30 -7.56 -21.75
CA SER A 366 -20.41 -7.76 -22.89
C SER A 366 -20.96 -7.04 -24.12
N VAL A 367 -20.14 -6.17 -24.71
CA VAL A 367 -20.40 -5.50 -25.98
C VAL A 367 -20.21 -6.50 -27.13
N SER A 368 -21.24 -6.72 -27.93
CA SER A 368 -21.15 -7.33 -29.26
C SER A 368 -21.73 -6.38 -30.30
N LYS A 369 -20.95 -6.15 -31.35
CA LYS A 369 -21.23 -5.33 -32.54
C LYS A 369 -22.37 -5.91 -33.37
N CYS A 370 -23.11 -5.04 -34.05
CA CYS A 370 -23.52 -5.18 -35.46
C CYS A 370 -23.98 -3.80 -35.99
N ALA A 371 -23.08 -3.15 -36.72
CA ALA A 371 -23.29 -2.57 -38.04
C ALA A 371 -21.89 -2.41 -38.67
#